data_AF-A0A919JFM7-F1
#
_entry.id   AF-A0A919JFM7-F1
#
_cell.length_a   1.000
_cell.length_b   1.000
_cell.length_c   1.000
_cell.angle_alpha   90.00
_cell.angle_beta   90.00
_cell.angle_gamma   90.00
#
_symmetry.space_group_name_H-M   'P 1'
#
loop_
_entity.id
_entity.type
_entity.pdbx_description
1 polymer ?
#
loop_
_entity_poly.entity_id
_entity_poly.type
_entity_poly.pdbx_seq_one_letter_code
_entity_poly.pdbx_strand_id
1 'polypeptide(L)'
;MPQHNILGEWQLRQTNNFTVTVTVPFINTDGSFPVTGKHSNGTVQGSGFGRLGGLTAGGDEIHFRIGWANGTEGAYQGVFDPTGFINGSTFDVQHPDVTAGWRSLRSFAVS
;
A
#
# COMPACT_ATOMS: atom_id res chain seq x y z
N MET A 1 -6.04 4.37 -18.14
CA MET A 1 -6.25 4.83 -16.75
C MET A 1 -6.11 3.62 -15.85
N PRO A 2 -5.58 3.73 -14.62
CA PRO A 2 -5.58 2.60 -13.71
C PRO A 2 -7.04 2.16 -13.47
N GLN A 3 -7.29 0.85 -13.57
CA GLN A 3 -8.66 0.32 -13.48
C GLN A 3 -9.22 0.42 -12.04
N HIS A 4 -8.34 0.44 -11.03
CA HIS A 4 -8.72 0.47 -9.62
C HIS A 4 -8.56 1.86 -8.98
N ASN A 5 -9.64 2.38 -8.37
CA ASN A 5 -9.64 3.66 -7.65
C ASN A 5 -9.21 3.49 -6.18
N ILE A 6 -7.91 3.64 -5.90
CA ILE A 6 -7.35 3.56 -4.54
C ILE A 6 -7.42 4.87 -3.73
N LEU A 7 -8.12 5.89 -4.23
CA LEU A 7 -8.18 7.20 -3.59
C LEU A 7 -8.90 7.14 -2.23
N GLY A 8 -8.52 8.10 -1.38
CA GLY A 8 -9.04 8.29 -0.04
C GLY A 8 -8.28 7.50 1.01
N GLU A 9 -8.90 7.37 2.17
CA GLU A 9 -8.37 6.60 3.30
C GLU A 9 -8.82 5.14 3.21
N TRP A 10 -7.91 4.21 3.47
CA TRP A 10 -8.21 2.79 3.60
C TRP A 10 -7.17 2.11 4.48
N GLN A 11 -7.44 0.87 4.87
CA GLN A 11 -6.57 0.11 5.77
C GLN A 11 -5.98 -1.10 5.07
N LEU A 12 -4.76 -1.45 5.43
CA LEU A 12 -4.17 -2.76 5.19
C LEU A 12 -3.86 -3.42 6.54
N ARG A 13 -4.06 -4.74 6.60
CA ARG A 13 -3.72 -5.57 7.76
C ARG A 13 -2.54 -6.46 7.39
N GLN A 14 -1.47 -6.36 8.17
CA GLN A 14 -0.27 -7.18 8.05
C GLN A 14 -0.41 -8.51 8.81
N THR A 15 0.32 -9.55 8.39
CA THR A 15 0.31 -10.88 9.02
C THR A 15 0.88 -10.89 10.44
N ASN A 16 1.70 -9.90 10.79
CA ASN A 16 2.24 -9.66 12.13
C ASN A 16 1.26 -8.88 13.04
N ASN A 17 -0.01 -8.78 12.66
CA ASN A 17 -1.11 -8.09 13.36
C ASN A 17 -1.02 -6.55 13.45
N PHE A 18 -0.14 -5.90 12.70
CA PHE A 18 -0.22 -4.45 12.53
C PHE A 18 -1.27 -4.07 11.48
N THR A 19 -2.06 -3.04 11.78
CA THR A 19 -2.92 -2.39 10.78
C THR A 19 -2.34 -1.02 10.46
N VAL A 20 -2.20 -0.74 9.17
CA VAL A 20 -1.78 0.57 8.67
C VAL A 20 -2.96 1.20 7.95
N THR A 21 -3.37 2.37 8.43
CA THR A 21 -4.25 3.26 7.68
C THR A 21 -3.40 4.03 6.68
N VAL A 22 -3.75 3.98 5.41
CA VAL A 22 -3.10 4.72 4.34
C VAL A 22 -4.07 5.72 3.72
N THR A 23 -3.55 6.87 3.30
CA THR A 23 -4.33 7.91 2.63
C THR A 23 -3.68 8.30 1.31
N VAL A 24 -4.44 8.18 0.23
CA VAL A 24 -4.03 8.54 -1.13
C VAL A 24 -4.91 9.69 -1.63
N PRO A 25 -4.41 10.94 -1.65
CA PRO A 25 -5.25 12.10 -1.97
C PRO A 25 -5.52 12.27 -3.47
N PHE A 26 -4.58 11.88 -4.34
CA PHE A 26 -4.71 11.94 -5.79
C PHE A 26 -3.76 10.95 -6.46
N ILE A 27 -4.02 10.64 -7.73
CA ILE A 27 -3.14 9.84 -8.59
C ILE A 27 -2.80 10.70 -9.81
N ASN A 28 -1.51 10.84 -10.09
CA ASN A 28 -1.00 11.55 -11.25
C ASN A 28 -1.30 10.77 -12.54
N THR A 29 -1.25 11.46 -13.68
CA THR A 29 -1.50 10.87 -15.00
C THR A 29 -0.51 9.75 -15.37
N ASP A 30 0.68 9.75 -14.78
CA ASP A 30 1.72 8.72 -14.94
C ASP A 30 1.55 7.50 -14.00
N GLY A 31 0.48 7.50 -13.19
CA GLY A 31 0.17 6.45 -12.21
C GLY A 31 0.91 6.58 -10.88
N SER A 32 1.74 7.61 -10.69
CA SER A 32 2.35 7.91 -9.40
C SER A 32 1.36 8.57 -8.44
N PHE A 33 1.56 8.42 -7.13
CA PHE A 33 0.71 9.05 -6.12
C PHE A 33 1.49 9.32 -4.82
N PRO A 34 1.20 10.40 -4.09
CA PRO A 34 1.64 10.53 -2.72
C PRO A 34 0.82 9.61 -1.80
N VAL A 35 1.43 9.15 -0.72
CA VAL A 35 0.77 8.35 0.31
C VAL A 35 1.19 8.81 1.69
N THR A 36 0.26 8.85 2.64
CA THR A 36 0.57 8.90 4.07
C THR A 36 0.11 7.62 4.75
N GLY A 37 0.79 7.26 5.84
CA GLY A 37 0.49 6.07 6.62
C GLY A 37 0.36 6.39 8.11
N LYS A 38 -0.45 5.61 8.83
CA LYS A 38 -0.57 5.63 10.29
C LYS A 38 -0.76 4.22 10.83
N HIS A 39 0.03 3.82 11.83
CA HIS A 39 -0.14 2.53 12.52
C HIS A 39 -1.32 2.56 13.52
N SER A 40 -2.06 1.46 13.64
CA SER A 40 -3.19 1.32 14.57
C SER A 40 -2.81 1.45 16.05
N ASN A 41 -1.56 1.15 16.41
CA ASN A 41 -1.07 1.15 17.79
C ASN A 41 -0.51 2.51 18.25
N GLY A 42 -0.71 3.61 17.49
CA GLY A 42 -0.25 4.93 17.95
C GLY A 42 -0.35 6.08 16.93
N THR A 43 0.43 7.13 17.19
CA THR A 43 0.56 8.37 16.40
C THR A 43 1.64 8.30 15.32
N VAL A 44 2.33 7.17 15.15
CA VAL A 44 3.41 7.05 14.15
C VAL A 44 2.81 7.26 12.78
N GLN A 45 3.14 8.40 12.21
CA GLN A 45 2.78 8.82 10.88
C GLN A 45 4.00 8.68 9.98
N GLY A 46 3.75 8.35 8.73
CA GLY A 46 4.75 8.34 7.69
C GLY A 46 4.20 8.91 6.40
N SER A 47 5.10 9.27 5.50
CA SER A 47 4.74 9.72 4.16
C SER A 47 5.68 9.12 3.13
N GLY A 48 5.23 9.11 1.89
CA GLY A 48 6.06 8.72 0.77
C GLY A 48 5.28 8.73 -0.53
N PHE A 49 5.73 7.89 -1.45
CA PHE A 49 5.23 7.86 -2.81
C PHE A 49 5.01 6.43 -3.26
N GLY A 50 4.02 6.27 -4.12
CA GLY A 50 3.73 5.02 -4.78
C GLY A 50 3.49 5.18 -6.26
N ARG A 51 3.31 4.04 -6.90
CA ARG A 51 3.05 3.89 -8.31
C ARG A 51 2.14 2.70 -8.54
N LEU A 52 1.13 2.89 -9.38
CA LEU A 52 0.35 1.81 -9.95
C LEU A 52 1.15 1.21 -11.11
N GLY A 53 1.33 -0.12 -11.07
CA GLY A 53 1.94 -0.92 -12.12
C GLY A 53 0.90 -1.54 -13.04
N GLY A 54 1.28 -1.82 -14.29
CA GLY A 54 0.41 -2.49 -15.26
C GLY A 54 0.35 -4.01 -15.06
N LEU A 55 -0.68 -4.63 -15.65
CA LEU A 55 -0.99 -6.07 -15.64
C LEU A 55 0.25 -6.96 -15.74
N THR A 56 0.65 -7.57 -14.62
CA THR A 56 1.42 -8.82 -14.66
C THR A 56 0.46 -9.99 -14.83
N ALA A 57 0.98 -11.20 -15.04
CA ALA A 57 0.15 -12.40 -15.19
C ALA A 57 -0.80 -12.67 -13.98
N GLY A 58 -0.65 -11.93 -12.88
CA GLY A 58 -1.48 -12.00 -11.67
C GLY A 58 -2.48 -10.86 -11.46
N GLY A 59 -2.51 -9.82 -12.31
CA GLY A 59 -3.41 -8.66 -12.16
C GLY A 59 -2.68 -7.31 -12.15
N ASP A 60 -3.43 -6.24 -11.88
CA ASP A 60 -2.87 -4.90 -11.67
C ASP A 60 -1.99 -4.88 -10.40
N GLU A 61 -0.96 -4.03 -10.38
CA GLU A 61 -0.03 -3.94 -9.25
C GLU A 61 -0.02 -2.57 -8.60
N ILE A 62 0.34 -2.54 -7.32
CA ILE A 62 0.58 -1.32 -6.56
C ILE A 62 1.88 -1.46 -5.78
N HIS A 63 2.73 -0.45 -5.91
CA HIS A 63 3.99 -0.35 -5.19
C HIS A 63 4.04 0.99 -4.48
N PHE A 64 4.36 1.03 -3.19
CA PHE A 64 4.54 2.30 -2.49
C PHE A 64 5.53 2.18 -1.34
N ARG A 65 6.11 3.31 -0.95
CA ARG A 65 7.02 3.41 0.18
C ARG A 65 6.53 4.44 1.18
N ILE A 66 6.77 4.17 2.45
CA ILE A 66 6.43 5.08 3.55
C ILE A 66 7.66 5.21 4.45
N GLY A 67 8.21 6.41 4.53
CA GLY A 67 9.18 6.78 5.55
C GLY A 67 8.44 7.09 6.86
N TRP A 68 8.78 6.36 7.91
CA TRP A 68 8.13 6.45 9.22
C TRP A 68 8.86 7.42 10.16
N ALA A 69 8.14 8.02 11.10
CA ALA A 69 8.69 8.97 12.08
C ALA A 69 9.83 8.41 12.96
N ASN A 70 9.96 7.08 13.07
CA ASN A 70 11.06 6.42 13.78
C ASN A 70 12.33 6.25 12.93
N GLY A 71 12.36 6.78 11.70
CA GLY A 71 13.50 6.71 10.79
C GLY A 71 13.56 5.46 9.89
N THR A 72 12.62 4.52 10.04
CA THR A 72 12.52 3.33 9.16
C THR A 72 11.75 3.64 7.88
N GLU A 73 11.98 2.88 6.82
CA GLU A 73 11.22 2.98 5.57
C GLU A 73 10.57 1.63 5.25
N GLY A 74 9.25 1.60 5.12
CA GLY A 74 8.52 0.41 4.69
C GLY A 74 8.29 0.43 3.19
N ALA A 75 8.68 -0.64 2.49
CA ALA A 75 8.35 -0.86 1.08
C ALA A 75 7.23 -1.87 0.94
N TYR A 76 6.15 -1.47 0.27
CA TYR A 76 4.91 -2.24 0.09
C TYR A 76 4.72 -2.59 -1.37
N GLN A 77 4.45 -3.87 -1.63
CA GLN A 77 4.19 -4.41 -2.97
C GLN A 77 2.91 -5.23 -2.90
N GLY A 78 1.95 -4.98 -3.78
CA GLY A 78 0.67 -5.68 -3.78
C GLY A 78 0.09 -5.87 -5.17
N VAL A 79 -0.79 -6.85 -5.29
CA VAL A 79 -1.51 -7.24 -6.50
C VAL A 79 -3.01 -7.21 -6.21
N PHE A 80 -3.81 -6.66 -7.12
CA PHE A 80 -5.27 -6.71 -7.04
C PHE A 80 -5.77 -8.11 -7.39
N ASP A 81 -6.55 -8.72 -6.50
CA ASP A 81 -7.26 -9.96 -6.76
C ASP A 81 -8.56 -9.72 -7.56
N PRO A 82 -9.17 -10.76 -8.15
CA PRO A 82 -10.41 -10.60 -8.94
C PRO A 82 -11.59 -10.02 -8.15
N THR A 83 -11.53 -10.02 -6.82
CA THR A 83 -12.54 -9.42 -5.94
C THR A 83 -12.23 -7.97 -5.58
N GLY A 84 -11.16 -7.41 -6.15
CA GLY A 84 -10.71 -6.03 -5.98
C GLY A 84 -9.93 -5.76 -4.70
N PHE A 85 -9.60 -6.78 -3.90
CA PHE A 85 -8.74 -6.59 -2.75
C PHE A 85 -7.27 -6.67 -3.16
N ILE A 86 -6.42 -5.94 -2.46
CA ILE A 86 -4.98 -5.97 -2.69
C ILE A 86 -4.37 -6.96 -1.71
N ASN A 87 -3.56 -7.88 -2.20
CA ASN A 87 -2.76 -8.79 -1.39
C ASN A 87 -1.29 -8.58 -1.72
N GLY A 88 -0.42 -8.61 -0.71
CA GLY A 88 0.95 -8.20 -0.91
C GLY A 88 1.91 -8.58 0.19
N SER A 89 3.12 -8.08 0.05
CA SER A 89 4.18 -8.16 1.04
C SER A 89 4.76 -6.78 1.33
N THR A 90 5.29 -6.62 2.53
CA THR A 90 6.04 -5.44 2.95
C THR A 90 7.35 -5.88 3.55
N PHE A 91 8.36 -5.02 3.44
CA PHE A 91 9.63 -5.18 4.14
C PHE A 91 10.17 -3.84 4.61
N ASP A 92 11.02 -3.88 5.64
CA ASP A 92 11.81 -2.72 6.09
C ASP A 92 13.01 -2.56 5.15
N VAL A 93 13.19 -1.39 4.55
CA VAL A 93 14.26 -1.14 3.55
C VAL A 93 15.65 -1.24 4.18
N GLN A 94 15.78 -0.89 5.46
CA GLN A 94 17.03 -1.01 6.21
C GLN A 94 17.28 -2.44 6.71
N HIS A 95 16.21 -3.22 6.90
CA HIS A 95 16.25 -4.63 7.34
C HIS A 95 15.37 -5.53 6.44
N PRO A 96 15.82 -5.87 5.21
CA PRO A 96 14.96 -6.52 4.20
C PRO A 96 14.49 -7.93 4.56
N ASP A 97 15.13 -8.57 5.54
CA ASP A 97 14.71 -9.84 6.13
C ASP A 97 13.44 -9.72 7.01
N VAL A 98 13.14 -8.51 7.49
CA VAL A 98 11.94 -8.19 8.25
C VAL A 98 10.78 -7.99 7.27
N THR A 99 10.09 -9.09 6.97
CA THR A 99 8.97 -9.11 6.02
C THR A 99 7.65 -9.46 6.69
N ALA A 100 6.55 -8.97 6.12
CA ALA A 100 5.20 -9.39 6.47
C ALA A 100 4.31 -9.44 5.22
N GLY A 101 3.37 -10.38 5.18
CA GLY A 101 2.28 -10.33 4.21
C GLY A 101 1.27 -9.27 4.63
N TRP A 102 0.45 -8.77 3.70
CA TRP A 102 -0.67 -7.88 4.02
C TRP A 102 -1.82 -8.01 3.03
N ARG A 103 -3.01 -7.59 3.47
CA ARG A 103 -4.22 -7.49 2.63
C ARG A 103 -4.94 -6.17 2.90
N SER A 104 -5.47 -5.54 1.85
CA SER A 104 -6.37 -4.38 2.02
C SER A 104 -7.67 -4.81 2.70
N LEU A 105 -8.23 -3.94 3.54
CA LEU A 105 -9.54 -4.15 4.16
C LEU A 105 -10.68 -3.56 3.33
N ARG A 106 -10.33 -2.79 2.30
CA ARG A 106 -11.25 -2.23 1.29
C ARG A 106 -11.06 -2.95 -0.04
N SER A 107 -12.17 -3.25 -0.71
CA SER A 107 -12.17 -3.68 -2.12
C SER A 107 -12.21 -2.46 -3.05
N PHE A 108 -11.49 -2.58 -4.16
CA PHE A 108 -11.35 -1.60 -5.23
C PHE A 108 -11.82 -2.16 -6.57
N ALA A 109 -12.76 -3.13 -6.54
CA ALA A 109 -13.32 -3.72 -7.76
C ALA A 109 -13.88 -2.65 -8.69
N VAL A 110 -13.66 -2.84 -9.99
CA VAL A 110 -14.19 -1.94 -11.03
C VAL A 110 -15.65 -2.30 -11.27
N SER A 111 -16.54 -1.32 -11.14
CA SER A 111 -17.97 -1.44 -11.49
C SER A 111 -18.20 -1.11 -12.95
#